data_AF-K1QM83-F1
#
_entry.id   AF-K1QM83-F1
#
_cell.length_a   1.000
_cell.length_b   1.000
_cell.length_c   1.000
_cell.angle_alpha   90.00
_cell.angle_beta   90.00
_cell.angle_gamma   90.00
#
_symmetry.space_group_name_H-M   'P 1'
#
loop_
_entity.id
_entity.type
_entity.pdbx_description
1 polymer ?
#
loop_
_entity_poly.entity_id
_entity_poly.type
_entity_poly.pdbx_seq_one_letter_code
_entity_poly.pdbx_strand_id
1 'polypeptide(L)'
;MCIFTVNIALNKPAYLQYQYRLGDKIYDASNAVDGRKSDLRLGGGQCASSEPQQTATWWVNLTSYEICNFLEQQSMWFVETADMLAKMARETLVNARLPTFSLPCAIDVLTLGSYPRLPSCIRDKIVPPDAITPAEKRQTLQRLTQATLTLMGDSPKIPWRLLDITLLVEDPETGDGKSLVHSLQINYIHQLVQSRLMDNERPLHDLYRLLRILS
;
A
#
# COMPACT_ATOMS: atom_id res chain seq x y z
N MET A 1 -19.06 9.92 24.99
CA MET A 1 -17.76 10.27 25.60
C MET A 1 -17.80 9.75 27.03
N CYS A 2 -17.21 8.58 27.29
CA CYS A 2 -17.11 8.07 28.65
C CYS A 2 -16.05 8.89 29.37
N ILE A 3 -16.44 9.67 30.37
CA ILE A 3 -15.48 10.37 31.24
C ILE A 3 -14.94 9.31 32.20
N PHE A 4 -13.75 8.78 31.90
CA PHE A 4 -13.00 7.98 32.85
C PHE A 4 -12.29 8.94 33.81
N THR A 5 -12.81 9.07 35.02
CA THR A 5 -12.11 9.80 36.09
C THR A 5 -10.96 8.93 36.59
N VAL A 6 -9.72 9.42 36.47
CA VAL A 6 -8.53 8.76 36.98
C VAL A 6 -8.21 9.28 38.38
N ASN A 7 -8.07 8.40 39.35
CA ASN A 7 -7.63 8.75 40.70
C ASN A 7 -6.09 8.70 40.79
N ILE A 8 -5.44 9.84 40.64
CA ILE A 8 -3.98 9.97 40.73
C ILE A 8 -3.41 9.67 42.13
N ALA A 9 -4.25 9.73 43.17
CA ALA A 9 -3.85 9.46 44.55
C ALA A 9 -3.83 7.96 44.88
N LEU A 10 -4.28 7.09 43.99
CA LEU A 10 -4.36 5.65 44.24
C LEU A 10 -2.96 5.05 44.51
N ASN A 11 -2.84 4.32 45.62
CA ASN A 11 -1.62 3.68 46.12
C ASN A 11 -0.44 4.63 46.34
N LYS A 12 -0.71 5.93 46.55
CA LYS A 12 0.32 6.92 46.84
C LYS A 12 0.58 7.02 48.34
N PRO A 13 1.80 7.39 48.76
CA PRO A 13 2.09 7.61 50.17
C PRO A 13 1.22 8.75 50.71
N ALA A 14 0.45 8.43 51.74
CA ALA A 14 -0.41 9.38 52.44
C ALA A 14 0.06 9.55 53.88
N TYR A 15 -0.27 10.71 54.45
CA TYR A 15 0.04 11.07 55.82
C TYR A 15 -1.21 11.58 56.51
N LEU A 16 -1.35 11.22 57.79
CA LEU A 16 -2.42 11.69 58.66
C LEU A 16 -1.83 12.24 59.96
N GLN A 17 -2.19 13.46 60.31
CA GLN A 17 -1.85 14.07 61.58
C GLN A 17 -2.75 13.51 62.70
N TYR A 18 -2.15 13.24 63.87
CA TYR A 18 -2.84 12.72 65.05
C TYR A 18 -3.59 11.41 64.80
N GLN A 19 -2.98 10.44 64.11
CA GLN A 19 -3.59 9.14 63.83
C GLN A 19 -4.19 8.49 65.09
N TYR A 20 -5.44 8.03 64.95
CA TYR A 20 -6.14 7.29 66.00
C TYR A 20 -5.41 5.97 66.28
N ARG A 21 -5.02 5.76 67.54
CA ARG A 21 -4.15 4.63 67.96
C ARG A 21 -2.87 4.51 67.12
N LEU A 22 -1.90 5.37 67.43
CA LEU A 22 -0.60 5.42 66.75
C LEU A 22 0.05 4.01 66.60
N GLY A 23 0.41 3.65 65.37
CA GLY A 23 1.01 2.36 65.03
C GLY A 23 0.00 1.28 64.61
N ASP A 24 -1.30 1.54 64.76
CA ASP A 24 -2.35 0.65 64.29
C ASP A 24 -2.66 0.89 62.80
N LYS A 25 -2.52 -0.14 61.97
CA LYS A 25 -2.79 -0.07 60.53
C LYS A 25 -4.27 0.09 60.20
N ILE A 26 -5.17 -0.19 61.15
CA ILE A 26 -6.62 -0.12 60.94
C ILE A 26 -7.07 1.32 60.59
N TYR A 27 -6.36 2.33 61.08
CA TYR A 27 -6.72 3.76 60.93
C TYR A 27 -5.69 4.55 60.11
N ASP A 28 -4.77 3.84 59.46
CA ASP A 28 -3.64 4.43 58.75
C ASP A 28 -4.09 5.33 57.59
N ALA A 29 -3.28 6.35 57.31
CA ALA A 29 -3.53 7.30 56.22
C ALA A 29 -3.63 6.60 54.86
N SER A 30 -2.90 5.51 54.65
CA SER A 30 -2.87 4.76 53.39
C SER A 30 -4.19 4.06 53.05
N ASN A 31 -5.04 3.78 54.04
CA ASN A 31 -6.35 3.17 53.83
C ASN A 31 -7.29 4.07 53.02
N ALA A 32 -7.06 5.39 52.99
CA ALA A 32 -7.86 6.32 52.18
C ALA A 32 -7.49 6.31 50.68
N VAL A 33 -6.34 5.73 50.33
CA VAL A 33 -5.75 5.75 48.98
C VAL A 33 -5.55 4.36 48.39
N ASP A 34 -5.93 3.29 49.09
CA ASP A 34 -5.74 1.90 48.64
C ASP A 34 -6.82 1.41 47.64
N GLY A 35 -7.83 2.23 47.38
CA GLY A 35 -8.94 1.93 46.47
C GLY A 35 -10.03 1.02 47.06
N ARG A 36 -9.92 0.59 48.32
CA ARG A 36 -10.91 -0.25 49.01
C ARG A 36 -11.96 0.63 49.66
N LYS A 37 -13.24 0.32 49.41
CA LYS A 37 -14.39 1.12 49.91
C LYS A 37 -15.58 0.25 50.32
N SER A 38 -15.35 -1.04 50.57
CA SER A 38 -16.40 -2.01 50.84
C SER A 38 -16.82 -2.04 52.31
N ASP A 39 -15.90 -1.78 53.23
CA ASP A 39 -16.13 -1.82 54.68
C ASP A 39 -16.00 -0.42 55.28
N LEU A 40 -17.14 0.23 55.51
CA LEU A 40 -17.20 1.60 56.06
C LEU A 40 -17.20 1.64 57.59
N ARG A 41 -17.00 0.50 58.26
CA ARG A 41 -16.90 0.47 59.73
C ARG A 41 -15.59 1.13 60.16
N LEU A 42 -15.64 1.89 61.26
CA LEU A 42 -14.47 2.58 61.80
C LEU A 42 -13.28 1.62 62.04
N GLY A 43 -13.54 0.43 62.59
CA GLY A 43 -12.54 -0.63 62.80
C GLY A 43 -12.38 -1.61 61.62
N GLY A 44 -12.96 -1.32 60.46
CA GLY A 44 -12.94 -2.19 59.28
C GLY A 44 -11.63 -2.16 58.48
N GLY A 45 -10.70 -1.26 58.84
CA GLY A 45 -9.38 -1.17 58.20
C GLY A 45 -9.39 -0.55 56.80
N GLN A 46 -10.44 0.17 56.43
CA GLN A 46 -10.56 0.89 55.14
C GLN A 46 -10.86 2.38 55.33
N CYS A 47 -10.62 2.89 56.54
CA CYS A 47 -10.79 4.29 56.88
C CYS A 47 -9.48 4.83 57.45
N ALA A 48 -9.20 6.11 57.17
CA ALA A 48 -8.16 6.87 57.85
C ALA A 48 -8.85 7.70 58.95
N SER A 49 -8.38 7.62 60.19
CA SER A 49 -9.04 8.29 61.33
C SER A 49 -8.03 8.92 62.28
N SER A 50 -8.32 10.12 62.76
CA SER A 50 -7.50 10.85 63.73
C SER A 50 -8.14 10.85 65.12
N GLU A 51 -7.33 11.09 66.14
CA GLU A 51 -7.79 11.46 67.48
C GLU A 51 -8.65 12.74 67.43
N PRO A 52 -9.56 12.94 68.41
CA PRO A 52 -10.43 14.10 68.47
C PRO A 52 -9.61 15.38 68.70
N GLN A 53 -9.39 16.13 67.63
CA GLN A 53 -8.72 17.42 67.58
C GLN A 53 -9.63 18.44 66.92
N GLN A 54 -9.38 19.73 67.17
CA GLN A 54 -10.13 20.80 66.49
C GLN A 54 -9.87 20.80 64.97
N THR A 55 -8.64 20.45 64.57
CA THR A 55 -8.23 20.31 63.17
C THR A 55 -7.22 19.15 63.06
N ALA A 56 -7.38 18.30 62.05
CA ALA A 56 -6.40 17.29 61.67
C ALA A 56 -6.08 17.44 60.17
N THR A 57 -4.80 17.33 59.84
CA THR A 57 -4.34 17.43 58.45
C THR A 57 -4.13 16.05 57.87
N TRP A 58 -4.68 15.80 56.69
CA TRP A 58 -4.40 14.61 55.88
C TRP A 58 -3.91 15.06 54.51
N TRP A 59 -2.84 14.44 54.01
CA TRP A 59 -2.31 14.74 52.67
C TRP A 59 -1.74 13.51 51.99
N VAL A 60 -1.67 13.57 50.67
CA VAL A 60 -1.05 12.56 49.82
C VAL A 60 0.14 13.19 49.09
N ASN A 61 1.26 12.48 49.02
CA ASN A 61 2.40 12.92 48.25
C ASN A 61 2.29 12.39 46.82
N LEU A 62 1.87 13.27 45.92
CA LEU A 62 1.67 12.95 44.51
C LEU A 62 2.95 13.07 43.67
N THR A 63 4.04 13.65 44.21
CA THR A 63 5.27 14.03 43.48
C THR A 63 5.01 14.89 42.22
N SER A 64 5.87 15.87 41.93
CA SER A 64 5.64 16.72 40.74
C SER A 64 5.70 15.93 39.43
N TYR A 65 6.54 14.89 39.37
CA TYR A 65 6.78 14.12 38.16
C TYR A 65 5.56 13.32 37.71
N GLU A 66 4.81 12.71 38.63
CA GLU A 66 3.64 11.90 38.26
C GLU A 66 2.50 12.74 37.72
N ILE A 67 2.31 13.95 38.27
CA ILE A 67 1.31 14.90 37.76
C ILE A 67 1.72 15.37 36.35
N CYS A 68 2.98 15.74 36.15
CA CYS A 68 3.48 16.15 34.83
C CYS A 68 3.32 15.03 33.80
N ASN A 69 3.74 13.81 34.12
CA ASN A 69 3.62 12.66 33.21
C ASN A 69 2.16 12.35 32.88
N PHE A 70 1.24 12.43 33.86
CA PHE A 70 -0.18 12.25 33.60
C PHE A 70 -0.73 13.31 32.64
N LEU A 71 -0.40 14.59 32.86
CA LEU A 71 -0.86 15.68 32.00
C LEU A 71 -0.26 15.59 30.59
N GLU A 72 1.02 15.24 30.47
CA GLU A 72 1.69 15.01 29.20
C GLU A 72 1.04 13.86 28.42
N GLN A 73 0.73 12.76 29.11
CA GLN A 73 0.05 11.63 28.50
C GLN A 73 -1.35 12.03 28.00
N GLN A 74 -2.14 12.74 28.81
CA GLN A 74 -3.45 13.23 28.37
C GLN A 74 -3.34 14.14 27.14
N SER A 75 -2.38 15.06 27.15
CA SER A 75 -2.11 15.94 26.01
C SER A 75 -1.78 15.16 24.74
N MET A 76 -0.96 14.11 24.85
CA MET A 76 -0.59 13.25 23.73
C MET A 76 -1.82 12.57 23.10
N TRP A 77 -2.72 11.99 23.92
CA TRP A 77 -3.94 11.36 23.41
C TRP A 77 -4.84 12.33 22.65
N PHE A 78 -4.93 13.60 23.09
CA PHE A 78 -5.69 14.62 22.37
C PHE A 78 -5.12 14.91 20.99
N VAL A 79 -3.79 15.05 20.90
CA VAL A 79 -3.11 15.31 19.62
C VAL A 79 -3.28 14.13 18.69
N GLU A 80 -3.00 12.91 19.13
CA GLU A 80 -3.12 11.71 18.30
C GLU A 80 -4.56 11.47 17.83
N THR A 81 -5.55 11.69 18.70
CA THR A 81 -6.96 11.57 18.33
C THR A 81 -7.35 12.62 17.29
N ALA A 82 -6.90 13.86 17.46
CA ALA A 82 -7.16 14.93 16.50
C ALA A 82 -6.53 14.62 15.13
N ASP A 83 -5.29 14.14 15.12
CA ASP A 83 -4.58 13.76 13.89
C ASP A 83 -5.28 12.61 13.18
N MET A 84 -5.70 11.58 13.91
CA MET A 84 -6.43 10.45 13.35
C MET A 84 -7.78 10.88 12.76
N LEU A 85 -8.53 11.73 13.47
CA LEU A 85 -9.79 12.29 12.96
C LEU A 85 -9.58 13.14 11.71
N ALA A 86 -8.53 13.96 11.71
CA ALA A 86 -8.19 14.82 10.58
C ALA A 86 -7.79 13.99 9.35
N LYS A 87 -7.03 12.90 9.56
CA LYS A 87 -6.70 11.93 8.52
C LYS A 87 -7.96 11.25 7.98
N MET A 88 -8.83 10.76 8.85
CA MET A 88 -10.06 10.09 8.45
C MET A 88 -10.98 11.01 7.61
N ALA A 89 -11.10 12.27 8.01
CA ALA A 89 -11.91 13.26 7.30
C ALA A 89 -11.38 13.54 5.88
N ARG A 90 -10.06 13.64 5.71
CA ARG A 90 -9.43 14.00 4.43
C ARG A 90 -9.22 12.83 3.48
N GLU A 91 -8.98 11.63 3.99
CA GLU A 91 -8.57 10.49 3.17
C GLU A 91 -9.67 9.43 3.04
N THR A 92 -10.21 8.97 4.16
CA THR A 92 -11.19 7.87 4.15
C THR A 92 -12.60 8.33 3.78
N LEU A 93 -13.07 9.45 4.33
CA LEU A 93 -14.43 9.92 4.09
C LEU A 93 -14.62 10.49 2.69
N VAL A 94 -13.58 11.03 2.06
CA VAL A 94 -13.65 11.51 0.66
C VAL A 94 -13.93 10.36 -0.29
N ASN A 95 -13.33 9.19 -0.05
CA ASN A 95 -13.57 7.97 -0.85
C ASN A 95 -14.84 7.22 -0.46
N ALA A 96 -15.41 7.48 0.74
CA ALA A 96 -16.68 6.92 1.17
C ALA A 96 -17.90 7.66 0.57
N ARG A 97 -17.69 8.86 0.02
CA ARG A 97 -18.75 9.58 -0.69
C ARG A 97 -18.98 8.92 -2.05
N LEU A 98 -20.25 8.63 -2.36
CA LEU A 98 -20.64 8.28 -3.72
C LEU A 98 -20.23 9.43 -4.65
N PRO A 99 -19.57 9.14 -5.79
CA PRO A 99 -19.29 10.16 -6.78
C PRO A 99 -20.62 10.82 -7.19
N THR A 100 -20.58 12.13 -7.44
CA THR A 100 -21.74 12.87 -7.95
C THR A 100 -22.22 12.19 -9.23
N PHE A 101 -23.39 11.55 -9.17
CA PHE A 101 -23.99 10.92 -10.33
C PHE A 101 -24.38 12.01 -11.32
N SER A 102 -23.80 11.97 -12.52
CA SER A 102 -24.14 12.92 -13.58
C SER A 102 -25.49 12.54 -14.20
N LEU A 103 -26.57 13.02 -13.56
CA LEU A 103 -27.94 12.95 -14.07
C LEU A 103 -28.05 13.29 -15.58
N PRO A 104 -27.38 14.35 -16.10
CA PRO A 104 -27.41 14.65 -17.53
C PRO A 104 -26.85 13.52 -18.41
N CYS A 105 -25.75 12.86 -18.02
CA CYS A 105 -25.20 11.75 -18.79
C CYS A 105 -26.14 10.52 -18.78
N ALA A 106 -26.83 10.27 -17.67
CA ALA A 106 -27.82 9.20 -17.60
C ALA A 106 -29.01 9.50 -18.51
N ILE A 107 -29.48 10.75 -18.56
CA ILE A 107 -30.53 11.20 -19.47
C ILE A 107 -30.08 11.04 -20.93
N ASP A 108 -28.84 11.42 -21.27
CA ASP A 108 -28.31 11.27 -22.62
C ASP A 108 -28.27 9.80 -23.06
N VAL A 109 -27.87 8.89 -22.18
CA VAL A 109 -27.88 7.44 -22.46
C VAL A 109 -29.31 6.92 -22.64
N LEU A 110 -30.25 7.36 -21.79
CA LEU A 110 -31.64 6.94 -21.86
C LEU A 110 -32.38 7.50 -23.08
N THR A 111 -31.99 8.69 -23.55
CA THR A 111 -32.63 9.37 -24.70
C THR A 111 -32.01 8.99 -26.03
N LEU A 112 -30.68 8.86 -26.08
CA LEU A 112 -29.94 8.52 -27.32
C LEU A 112 -29.75 7.02 -27.50
N GLY A 113 -30.00 6.20 -26.47
CA GLY A 113 -29.75 4.76 -26.48
C GLY A 113 -28.27 4.37 -26.63
N SER A 114 -27.36 5.35 -26.52
CA SER A 114 -25.92 5.18 -26.72
C SER A 114 -25.15 6.00 -25.68
N TYR A 115 -23.95 5.53 -25.30
CA TYR A 115 -23.12 6.18 -24.29
C TYR A 115 -22.08 7.10 -24.97
N PRO A 116 -22.31 8.43 -25.05
CA PRO A 116 -21.48 9.31 -25.87
C PRO A 116 -20.03 9.48 -25.37
N ARG A 117 -19.77 9.19 -24.09
CA ARG A 117 -18.46 9.33 -23.45
C ARG A 117 -18.08 8.06 -22.70
N LEU A 118 -17.98 6.93 -23.41
CA LEU A 118 -17.59 5.67 -22.78
C LEU A 118 -16.18 5.83 -22.17
N PRO A 119 -16.03 5.68 -20.83
CA PRO A 119 -14.73 5.73 -20.18
C PRO A 119 -13.79 4.71 -20.82
N SER A 120 -12.55 5.11 -21.13
CA SER A 120 -11.58 4.27 -21.84
C SER A 120 -11.37 2.92 -21.16
N CYS A 121 -11.39 2.87 -19.83
CA CYS A 121 -11.27 1.64 -19.05
C CYS A 121 -12.38 0.59 -19.30
N ILE A 122 -13.58 1.00 -19.72
CA ILE A 122 -14.68 0.09 -20.11
C ILE A 122 -14.54 -0.29 -21.58
N ARG A 123 -14.15 0.66 -22.44
CA ARG A 123 -13.85 0.41 -23.86
C ARG A 123 -12.79 -0.67 -24.03
N ASP A 124 -11.70 -0.55 -23.30
CA ASP A 124 -10.53 -1.42 -23.45
C ASP A 124 -10.73 -2.80 -22.79
N LYS A 125 -11.67 -2.92 -21.84
CA LYS A 125 -11.92 -4.18 -21.09
C LYS A 125 -13.13 -4.98 -21.55
N ILE A 126 -14.18 -4.33 -22.04
CA ILE A 126 -15.49 -4.97 -22.30
C ILE A 126 -15.82 -4.99 -23.79
N VAL A 127 -15.33 -4.02 -24.57
CA VAL A 127 -15.53 -4.03 -26.03
C VAL A 127 -14.38 -4.81 -26.65
N PRO A 128 -14.64 -5.97 -27.30
CA PRO A 128 -13.59 -6.67 -28.02
C PRO A 128 -13.04 -5.74 -29.10
N PRO A 129 -11.71 -5.68 -29.29
CA PRO A 129 -11.12 -4.85 -30.33
C PRO A 129 -11.71 -5.26 -31.68
N ASP A 130 -12.02 -4.26 -32.53
CA ASP A 130 -12.58 -4.50 -33.84
C ASP A 130 -11.73 -5.54 -34.59
N ALA A 131 -12.40 -6.56 -35.14
CA ALA A 131 -11.72 -7.69 -35.74
C ALA A 131 -10.84 -7.22 -36.91
N ILE A 132 -9.52 -7.38 -36.76
CA ILE A 132 -8.53 -7.04 -37.81
C ILE A 132 -8.98 -7.65 -39.12
N THR A 133 -9.26 -6.80 -40.10
CA THR A 133 -9.71 -7.28 -41.41
C THR A 133 -8.58 -8.07 -42.08
N PRO A 134 -8.88 -9.11 -42.90
CA PRO A 134 -7.84 -9.88 -43.59
C PRO A 134 -7.00 -9.03 -44.56
N ALA A 135 -7.50 -7.86 -44.97
CA ALA A 135 -6.75 -6.86 -45.72
C ALA A 135 -5.74 -6.12 -44.84
N GLU A 136 -6.15 -5.62 -43.67
CA GLU A 136 -5.25 -5.00 -42.69
C GLU A 136 -4.20 -6.00 -42.21
N LYS A 137 -4.57 -7.26 -41.92
CA LYS A 137 -3.62 -8.29 -41.51
C LYS A 137 -2.51 -8.52 -42.55
N ARG A 138 -2.85 -8.54 -43.84
CA ARG A 138 -1.87 -8.69 -44.94
C ARG A 138 -1.00 -7.45 -45.07
N GLN A 139 -1.57 -6.27 -44.91
CA GLN A 139 -0.84 -5.00 -44.96
C GLN A 139 0.10 -4.82 -43.76
N THR A 140 -0.31 -5.25 -42.55
CA THR A 140 0.55 -5.26 -41.36
C THR A 140 1.65 -6.31 -41.47
N LEU A 141 1.36 -7.50 -42.02
CA LEU A 141 2.37 -8.52 -42.31
C LEU A 141 3.41 -8.04 -43.33
N GLN A 142 3.00 -7.31 -44.38
CA GLN A 142 3.94 -6.71 -45.33
C GLN A 142 4.85 -5.66 -44.69
N ARG A 143 4.39 -4.95 -43.65
CA ARG A 143 5.16 -3.96 -42.90
C ARG A 143 6.08 -4.57 -41.82
N LEU A 144 5.87 -5.84 -41.48
CA LEU A 144 6.57 -6.54 -40.40
C LEU A 144 7.86 -7.27 -40.84
N THR A 145 8.24 -7.21 -42.11
CA THR A 145 9.23 -8.15 -42.67
C THR A 145 10.47 -7.48 -43.21
N GLN A 146 11.24 -6.78 -42.37
CA GLN A 146 12.63 -6.48 -42.68
C GLN A 146 13.55 -7.17 -41.67
N ALA A 147 14.28 -8.18 -42.12
CA ALA A 147 15.29 -8.89 -41.33
C ALA A 147 16.67 -8.65 -41.96
N THR A 148 17.58 -8.03 -41.21
CA THR A 148 18.97 -7.87 -41.66
C THR A 148 19.85 -8.84 -40.87
N LEU A 149 20.62 -9.64 -41.61
CA LEU A 149 21.46 -10.69 -41.08
C LEU A 149 22.91 -10.42 -41.46
N THR A 150 23.80 -10.30 -40.48
CA THR A 150 25.24 -10.17 -40.77
C THR A 150 25.95 -11.48 -40.46
N LEU A 151 26.55 -12.07 -41.49
CA LEU A 151 27.29 -13.32 -41.43
C LEU A 151 28.76 -13.11 -41.80
N MET A 152 29.67 -13.81 -41.12
CA MET A 152 31.07 -13.93 -41.54
C MET A 152 31.32 -15.32 -42.11
N GLY A 153 31.80 -15.38 -43.34
CA GLY A 153 32.03 -16.63 -44.07
C GLY A 153 33.03 -16.46 -45.21
N ASP A 154 34.29 -16.15 -44.89
CA ASP A 154 35.33 -15.91 -45.91
C ASP A 154 36.03 -17.19 -46.42
N SER A 155 35.63 -18.39 -45.98
CA SER A 155 36.18 -19.66 -46.49
C SER A 155 35.31 -20.88 -46.14
N PRO A 156 35.19 -21.91 -47.00
CA PRO A 156 34.46 -23.15 -46.72
C PRO A 156 35.00 -23.99 -45.53
N LYS A 157 36.13 -23.58 -44.93
CA LYS A 157 36.69 -24.20 -43.70
C LYS A 157 36.30 -23.50 -42.41
N ILE A 158 35.62 -22.34 -42.48
CA ILE A 158 35.25 -21.55 -41.30
C ILE A 158 33.73 -21.70 -41.10
N PRO A 159 33.26 -22.17 -39.93
CA PRO A 159 31.83 -22.31 -39.67
C PRO A 159 31.16 -20.94 -39.65
N TRP A 160 29.97 -20.86 -40.26
CA TRP A 160 29.18 -19.63 -40.31
C TRP A 160 28.84 -19.16 -38.90
N ARG A 161 29.21 -17.92 -38.58
CA ARG A 161 28.83 -17.27 -37.33
C ARG A 161 27.85 -16.16 -37.61
N LEU A 162 26.75 -16.21 -36.89
CA LEU A 162 25.75 -15.16 -36.84
C LEU A 162 26.25 -14.03 -35.95
N LEU A 163 26.55 -12.88 -36.55
CA LEU A 163 27.03 -11.71 -35.81
C LEU A 163 25.87 -10.92 -35.19
N ASP A 164 24.83 -10.66 -35.99
CA ASP A 164 23.70 -9.86 -35.56
C ASP A 164 22.42 -10.23 -36.34
N ILE A 165 21.29 -10.19 -35.63
CA ILE A 165 19.94 -10.30 -36.19
C ILE A 165 19.18 -9.06 -35.77
N THR A 166 18.82 -8.23 -36.74
CA THR A 166 17.88 -7.12 -36.51
C THR A 166 16.57 -7.43 -37.23
N LEU A 167 15.50 -7.57 -36.45
CA LEU A 167 14.13 -7.71 -36.93
C LEU A 167 13.45 -6.34 -36.77
N LEU A 168 13.25 -5.68 -37.89
CA LEU A 168 12.72 -4.33 -37.95
C LEU A 168 11.32 -4.34 -38.55
N VAL A 169 10.49 -3.47 -37.99
CA VAL A 169 9.14 -3.19 -38.48
C VAL A 169 9.15 -1.82 -39.10
N GLU A 170 8.71 -1.72 -40.36
CA GLU A 170 8.74 -0.49 -41.12
C GLU A 170 7.65 0.47 -40.63
N ASP A 171 8.06 1.65 -40.16
CA ASP A 171 7.15 2.72 -39.75
C ASP A 171 6.75 3.54 -41.00
N PRO A 172 5.47 3.54 -41.41
CA PRO A 172 5.01 4.14 -42.68
C PRO A 172 5.20 5.66 -42.78
N GLU A 173 5.32 6.36 -41.64
CA GLU A 173 5.43 7.82 -41.59
C GLU A 173 6.88 8.29 -41.75
N THR A 174 7.86 7.45 -41.37
CA THR A 174 9.28 7.84 -41.27
C THR A 174 10.23 6.98 -42.12
N GLY A 175 9.78 5.82 -42.61
CA GLY A 175 10.64 4.88 -43.38
C GLY A 175 11.79 4.26 -42.56
N ASP A 176 11.81 4.51 -41.25
CA ASP A 176 12.82 4.02 -40.32
C ASP A 176 12.31 2.76 -39.60
N GLY A 177 13.18 1.76 -39.48
CA GLY A 177 12.83 0.45 -38.94
C GLY A 177 12.87 0.44 -37.41
N LYS A 178 11.76 0.14 -36.74
CA LYS A 178 11.72 -0.01 -35.28
C LYS A 178 11.83 -1.48 -34.88
N SER A 179 12.74 -1.78 -33.94
CA SER A 179 12.84 -3.12 -33.34
C SER A 179 11.69 -3.34 -32.35
N LEU A 180 10.70 -4.13 -32.74
CA LEU A 180 9.53 -4.46 -31.90
C LEU A 180 9.65 -5.82 -31.19
N VAL A 181 10.74 -6.56 -31.41
CA VAL A 181 10.94 -7.89 -30.81
C VAL A 181 11.69 -7.75 -29.48
N HIS A 182 11.19 -8.42 -28.44
CA HIS A 182 11.82 -8.39 -27.12
C HIS A 182 13.22 -9.03 -27.15
N SER A 183 14.18 -8.47 -26.41
CA SER A 183 15.59 -8.91 -26.41
C SER A 183 15.79 -10.40 -26.11
N LEU A 184 14.99 -10.98 -25.21
CA LEU A 184 15.01 -12.42 -24.92
C LEU A 184 14.55 -13.29 -26.11
N GLN A 185 13.58 -12.83 -26.90
CA GLN A 185 13.11 -13.55 -28.08
C GLN A 185 14.15 -13.48 -29.20
N ILE A 186 14.81 -12.34 -29.38
CA ILE A 186 15.92 -12.19 -30.31
C ILE A 186 17.06 -13.16 -29.96
N ASN A 187 17.42 -13.26 -28.68
CA ASN A 187 18.46 -14.21 -28.23
C ASN A 187 18.10 -15.67 -28.49
N TYR A 188 16.83 -16.05 -28.29
CA TYR A 188 16.36 -17.40 -28.60
C TYR A 188 16.47 -17.70 -30.11
N ILE A 189 16.03 -16.77 -30.95
CA ILE A 189 16.13 -16.90 -32.41
C ILE A 189 17.59 -16.95 -32.85
N HIS A 190 18.46 -16.13 -32.25
CA HIS A 190 19.91 -16.15 -32.51
C HIS A 190 20.52 -17.52 -32.22
N GLN A 191 20.25 -18.09 -31.04
CA GLN A 191 20.74 -19.41 -30.67
C GLN A 191 20.19 -20.52 -31.60
N LEU A 192 18.91 -20.44 -31.96
CA LEU A 192 18.28 -21.40 -32.86
C LEU A 192 18.92 -21.36 -34.24
N VAL A 193 19.08 -20.17 -34.83
CA VAL A 193 19.71 -19.99 -36.14
C VAL A 193 21.18 -20.40 -36.11
N GLN A 194 21.93 -20.03 -35.06
CA GLN A 194 23.34 -20.43 -34.91
C GLN A 194 23.51 -21.94 -34.80
N SER A 195 22.61 -22.64 -34.09
CA SER A 195 22.66 -24.11 -34.02
C SER A 195 22.43 -24.76 -35.40
N ARG A 196 21.49 -24.23 -36.18
CA ARG A 196 21.14 -24.76 -37.51
C ARG A 196 22.17 -24.42 -38.60
N LEU A 197 22.92 -23.33 -38.41
CA LEU A 197 24.04 -22.95 -39.29
C LEU A 197 25.26 -23.88 -39.13
N MET A 198 25.42 -24.50 -37.97
CA MET A 198 26.56 -25.40 -37.67
C MET A 198 26.36 -26.81 -38.25
N ASP A 199 25.10 -27.27 -38.34
CA ASP A 199 24.77 -28.67 -38.65
C ASP A 199 24.47 -28.95 -40.14
N ASN A 200 24.24 -27.93 -40.97
CA ASN A 200 23.68 -28.09 -42.32
C ASN A 200 24.67 -27.87 -43.47
N GLU A 201 24.59 -28.72 -44.50
CA GLU A 201 25.40 -28.60 -45.74
C GLU A 201 25.02 -27.40 -46.62
N ARG A 202 23.81 -26.83 -46.45
CA ARG A 202 23.31 -25.67 -47.21
C ARG A 202 22.71 -24.60 -46.28
N PRO A 203 23.55 -23.96 -45.44
CA PRO A 203 23.12 -23.10 -44.34
C PRO A 203 22.23 -21.92 -44.78
N LEU A 204 22.51 -21.32 -45.95
CA LEU A 204 21.77 -20.16 -46.47
C LEU A 204 20.32 -20.49 -46.86
N HIS A 205 20.08 -21.67 -47.41
CA HIS A 205 18.75 -22.08 -47.88
C HIS A 205 17.82 -22.40 -46.72
N ASP A 206 18.35 -23.10 -45.71
CA ASP A 206 17.58 -23.41 -44.49
C ASP A 206 17.35 -22.17 -43.64
N LEU A 207 18.30 -21.24 -43.62
CA LEU A 207 18.10 -19.95 -42.96
C LEU A 207 16.99 -19.13 -43.64
N TYR A 208 16.97 -19.07 -44.97
CA TYR A 208 15.88 -18.42 -45.72
C TYR A 208 14.52 -19.08 -45.41
N ARG A 209 14.47 -20.41 -45.31
CA ARG A 209 13.25 -21.12 -44.90
C ARG A 209 12.82 -20.79 -43.48
N LEU A 210 13.75 -20.73 -42.52
CA LEU A 210 13.45 -20.40 -41.13
C LEU A 210 12.91 -18.98 -40.98
N LEU A 211 13.54 -18.01 -41.64
CA LEU A 211 13.06 -16.62 -41.64
C LEU A 211 11.66 -16.51 -42.26
N ARG A 212 11.39 -17.27 -43.33
CA ARG A 212 10.06 -17.32 -43.95
C ARG A 212 8.98 -18.00 -43.11
N ILE A 213 9.36 -18.86 -42.16
CA ILE A 213 8.42 -19.49 -41.22
C ILE A 213 8.11 -18.56 -40.04
N LEU A 214 9.04 -17.68 -39.69
CA LEU A 214 8.90 -16.70 -38.61
C LEU A 214 8.11 -15.45 -39.02
N SER A 215 8.03 -15.15 -40.32
CA SER A 215 7.17 -14.12 -40.93
C SER A 215 5.76 -14.62 -41.23
#